data_AF-A0A0R3MRA7-F1
#
_entry.id   AF-A0A0R3MRA7-F1
#
_cell.length_a   1.000
_cell.length_b   1.000
_cell.length_c   1.000
_cell.angle_alpha   90.00
_cell.angle_beta   90.00
_cell.angle_gamma   90.00
#
_symmetry.space_group_name_H-M   'P 1'
#
loop_
_entity.id
_entity.type
_entity.pdbx_description
1 polymer ?
#
loop_
_entity_poly.entity_id
_entity_poly.type
_entity_poly.pdbx_seq_one_letter_code
_entity_poly.pdbx_strand_id
1 'polypeptide(L)'
;MERNRSAYLMPHPNTAGLYGTSETVQDYLDHQQLGPFFEMSERYGKLYQTMVDMLEKLDPEELDRRPERRAAIDELPAGTLASMWVDIDLTIAGANTSSRDQHVSVEEAISIHIQSIEAWIRNAASNL
;
A
#
# COMPACT_ATOMS: atom_id res chain seq x y z
N MET A 1 -24.98 23.66 21.38
CA MET A 1 -25.19 22.19 21.29
C MET A 1 -26.58 22.02 20.71
N GLU A 2 -26.78 21.47 19.52
CA GLU A 2 -26.49 20.08 19.16
C GLU A 2 -26.06 19.90 17.70
N ARG A 3 -25.17 18.94 17.50
CA ARG A 3 -24.71 18.41 16.21
C ARG A 3 -25.73 17.39 15.72
N ASN A 4 -26.00 17.35 14.41
CA ASN A 4 -26.12 16.14 13.60
C ASN A 4 -26.51 16.54 12.17
N ARG A 5 -25.51 16.77 11.32
CA ARG A 5 -25.69 16.72 9.87
C ARG A 5 -25.02 15.44 9.39
N SER A 6 -25.73 14.32 9.41
CA SER A 6 -25.37 13.19 8.56
C SER A 6 -25.67 13.63 7.12
N ALA A 7 -24.65 13.63 6.26
CA ALA A 7 -24.86 13.87 4.84
C ALA A 7 -25.58 12.65 4.25
N TYR A 8 -26.85 12.81 3.88
CA TYR A 8 -27.61 11.79 3.17
C TYR A 8 -27.22 11.86 1.69
N LEU A 9 -26.23 11.05 1.29
CA LEU A 9 -25.86 10.89 -0.11
C LEU A 9 -26.69 9.75 -0.70
N MET A 10 -27.47 10.05 -1.74
CA MET A 10 -28.12 9.01 -2.53
C MET A 10 -27.03 8.20 -3.25
N PRO A 11 -27.03 6.86 -3.13
CA PRO A 11 -26.11 6.01 -3.88
C PRO A 11 -26.22 6.28 -5.37
N HIS A 12 -25.09 6.15 -6.08
CA HIS A 12 -25.06 6.32 -7.52
C HIS A 12 -25.93 5.23 -8.20
N PRO A 13 -26.74 5.55 -9.21
CA PRO A 13 -27.74 4.63 -9.78
C PRO A 13 -27.16 3.35 -10.41
N ASN A 14 -25.87 3.35 -10.74
CA ASN A 14 -25.16 2.18 -11.27
C ASN A 14 -24.38 1.40 -10.20
N THR A 15 -24.57 1.68 -8.91
CA THR A 15 -23.93 0.93 -7.84
C THR A 15 -24.88 -0.17 -7.37
N ALA A 16 -24.54 -1.43 -7.65
CA ALA A 16 -25.22 -2.56 -7.06
C ALA A 16 -24.88 -2.61 -5.55
N GLY A 17 -25.76 -2.04 -4.72
CA GLY A 17 -25.66 -2.13 -3.27
C GLY A 17 -26.71 -3.08 -2.72
N LEU A 18 -26.33 -3.92 -1.76
CA LEU A 18 -27.28 -4.62 -0.90
C LEU A 18 -27.62 -3.69 0.27
N TYR A 19 -28.90 -3.38 0.43
CA TYR A 19 -29.39 -2.46 1.44
C TYR A 19 -30.36 -3.18 2.38
N GLY A 20 -30.08 -3.14 3.68
CA GLY A 20 -30.90 -3.77 4.71
C GLY A 20 -30.25 -3.68 6.08
N THR A 21 -30.95 -4.15 7.11
CA THR A 21 -30.44 -4.25 8.49
C THR A 21 -30.07 -5.67 8.89
N SER A 22 -30.20 -6.62 7.95
CA SER A 22 -30.10 -8.06 8.19
C SER A 22 -28.66 -8.59 8.08
N GLU A 23 -27.75 -7.80 7.53
CA GLU A 23 -26.33 -8.14 7.34
C GLU A 23 -25.48 -6.92 7.72
N THR A 24 -24.33 -7.19 8.31
CA THR A 24 -23.34 -6.19 8.72
C THR A 24 -22.32 -5.95 7.61
N VAL A 25 -21.55 -4.86 7.73
CA VAL A 25 -20.37 -4.65 6.87
C VAL A 25 -19.39 -5.82 6.98
N GLN A 26 -19.25 -6.42 8.17
CA GLN A 26 -18.40 -7.59 8.37
C GLN A 26 -18.89 -8.78 7.53
N ASP A 27 -20.20 -9.06 7.55
CA ASP A 27 -20.78 -10.15 6.75
C ASP A 27 -20.53 -9.96 5.26
N TYR A 28 -20.62 -8.72 4.77
CA TYR A 28 -20.26 -8.39 3.39
C TYR A 28 -18.77 -8.67 3.10
N LEU A 29 -17.85 -8.21 3.96
CA LEU A 29 -16.41 -8.40 3.77
C LEU A 29 -16.00 -9.88 3.83
N ASP A 30 -16.64 -10.66 4.69
CA ASP A 30 -16.40 -12.10 4.83
C ASP A 30 -16.89 -12.87 3.58
N HIS A 31 -18.05 -12.51 3.03
CA HIS A 31 -18.54 -13.06 1.76
C HIS A 31 -17.60 -12.77 0.58
N GLN A 32 -16.95 -11.59 0.59
CA GLN A 32 -15.94 -11.23 -0.41
C GLN A 32 -14.61 -11.95 -0.20
N GLN A 33 -14.45 -12.72 0.89
CA GLN A 33 -13.26 -13.49 1.24
C GLN A 33 -11.99 -12.60 1.29
N LEU A 34 -12.13 -11.39 1.85
CA LEU A 34 -11.07 -10.39 1.84
C LEU A 34 -10.01 -10.58 2.93
N GLY A 35 -10.17 -11.58 3.81
CA GLY A 35 -9.23 -11.91 4.89
C GLY A 35 -7.76 -11.87 4.49
N PRO A 36 -7.35 -12.57 3.41
CA PRO A 36 -5.96 -12.54 2.95
C PRO A 36 -5.45 -11.13 2.62
N PHE A 37 -6.28 -10.27 2.02
CA PHE A 37 -5.88 -8.90 1.70
C PHE A 37 -5.66 -8.05 2.95
N PHE A 38 -6.42 -8.27 4.02
CA PHE A 38 -6.19 -7.60 5.30
C PHE A 38 -4.88 -8.04 5.94
N GLU A 39 -4.57 -9.34 5.91
CA GLU A 39 -3.28 -9.86 6.38
C GLU A 39 -2.11 -9.25 5.59
N MET A 40 -2.25 -9.13 4.27
CA MET A 40 -1.24 -8.47 3.44
C MET A 40 -1.11 -6.98 3.76
N SER A 41 -2.21 -6.28 4.02
CA SER A 41 -2.20 -4.88 4.47
C SER A 41 -1.42 -4.73 5.78
N GLU A 42 -1.56 -5.66 6.72
CA GLU A 42 -0.80 -5.63 7.97
C GLU A 42 0.71 -5.81 7.72
N ARG A 43 1.09 -6.74 6.82
CA ARG A 43 2.49 -6.95 6.43
C ARG A 43 3.10 -5.70 5.80
N TYR A 44 2.42 -5.08 4.85
CA TYR A 44 2.86 -3.81 4.26
C TYR A 44 2.91 -2.68 5.29
N GLY A 45 1.95 -2.61 6.21
CA GLY A 45 1.95 -1.62 7.29
C GLY A 45 3.22 -1.67 8.15
N LYS A 46 3.66 -2.88 8.54
CA LYS A 46 4.91 -3.07 9.29
C LYS A 46 6.14 -2.63 8.49
N LEU A 47 6.15 -2.94 7.19
CA LEU A 47 7.22 -2.52 6.29
C LEU A 47 7.27 -1.00 6.15
N TYR A 48 6.13 -0.34 5.94
CA TYR A 48 6.05 1.11 5.88
C TYR A 48 6.54 1.77 7.17
N GLN A 49 6.18 1.23 8.34
CA GLN A 49 6.69 1.75 9.60
C GLN A 49 8.21 1.64 9.67
N THR A 50 8.78 0.51 9.25
CA THR A 50 10.24 0.32 9.21
C THR A 50 10.94 1.36 8.33
N MET A 51 10.33 1.70 7.20
CA MET A 51 10.86 2.74 6.31
C MET A 51 10.81 4.13 6.95
N VAL A 52 9.69 4.47 7.61
CA VAL A 52 9.52 5.75 8.29
C VAL A 52 10.56 5.88 9.40
N ASP A 53 10.72 4.83 10.23
CA ASP A 53 11.72 4.80 11.30
C ASP A 53 13.15 4.95 10.76
N MET A 54 13.43 4.39 9.58
CA MET A 54 14.72 4.55 8.90
C MET A 54 14.89 6.00 8.43
N LEU A 55 13.88 6.57 7.76
CA LEU A 55 13.91 7.93 7.25
C LEU A 55 14.11 8.95 8.38
N GLU A 56 13.42 8.78 9.50
CA GLU A 56 13.57 9.64 10.70
C GLU A 56 15.00 9.59 11.26
N LYS A 57 15.69 8.45 11.17
CA LYS A 57 17.10 8.34 11.59
C LYS A 57 18.05 9.02 10.63
N LEU A 58 17.78 8.95 9.33
CA LEU A 58 18.60 9.58 8.29
C LEU A 58 18.47 11.10 8.27
N ASP A 59 17.22 11.56 8.34
CA ASP A 59 16.85 12.94 8.14
C ASP A 59 15.59 13.25 8.98
N PRO A 60 15.78 13.64 10.25
CA PRO A 60 14.69 13.91 11.17
C PRO A 60 13.71 15.00 10.67
N GLU A 61 14.18 15.92 9.84
CA GLU A 61 13.39 17.03 9.30
C GLU A 61 12.68 16.68 7.98
N GLU A 62 12.96 15.52 7.38
CA GLU A 62 12.34 15.13 6.11
C GLU A 62 10.83 14.93 6.25
N LEU A 63 10.35 14.47 7.41
CA LEU A 63 8.90 14.32 7.64
C LEU A 63 8.18 15.66 7.75
N ASP A 64 8.85 16.70 8.23
CA ASP A 64 8.27 18.05 8.30
C ASP A 64 8.17 18.69 6.91
N ARG A 65 9.06 18.29 5.98
CA ARG A 65 9.07 18.71 4.56
C ARG A 65 8.09 17.95 3.66
N ARG A 66 7.19 17.13 4.24
CA ARG A 66 6.18 16.36 3.49
C ARG A 66 5.34 17.21 2.53
N PRO A 67 4.83 18.40 2.90
CA PRO A 67 4.05 19.24 1.99
C PRO A 67 4.84 19.66 0.74
N GLU A 68 6.08 20.09 0.93
CA GLU A 68 6.97 20.53 -0.15
C GLU A 68 7.35 19.37 -1.05
N ARG A 69 7.66 18.20 -0.47
CA ARG A 69 7.89 16.96 -1.23
C ARG A 69 6.68 16.55 -2.04
N ARG A 70 5.48 16.67 -1.47
CA ARG A 70 4.24 16.34 -2.17
C ARG A 70 4.02 17.25 -3.37
N ALA A 71 4.19 18.56 -3.19
CA ALA A 71 4.10 19.52 -4.28
C ALA A 71 5.12 19.21 -5.39
N ALA A 72 6.38 18.92 -5.04
CA ALA A 72 7.40 18.54 -6.00
C ALA A 72 7.06 17.25 -6.76
N ILE A 73 6.44 16.27 -6.08
CA ILE A 73 5.95 15.02 -6.71
C ILE A 73 4.80 15.31 -7.68
N ASP A 74 3.85 16.15 -7.31
CA ASP A 74 2.67 16.47 -8.13
C ASP A 74 3.06 17.25 -9.40
N GLU A 75 4.22 17.92 -9.41
CA GLU A 75 4.81 18.58 -10.59
C GLU A 75 5.53 17.62 -11.55
N LEU A 76 5.83 16.38 -11.13
CA LEU A 76 6.49 15.41 -11.99
C LEU A 76 5.53 14.89 -13.07
N PRO A 77 6.04 14.63 -14.30
CA PRO A 77 5.24 13.97 -15.33
C PRO A 77 4.71 12.62 -14.82
N ALA A 78 3.50 12.26 -15.23
CA ALA A 78 2.91 10.96 -14.93
C ALA A 78 3.85 9.83 -15.38
N GLY A 79 4.05 8.83 -14.52
CA GLY A 79 4.94 7.70 -14.78
C GLY A 79 6.42 7.91 -14.40
N THR A 80 6.80 9.10 -13.91
CA THR A 80 8.21 9.38 -13.54
C THR A 80 8.62 8.70 -12.23
N LEU A 81 7.67 8.47 -11.32
CA LEU A 81 7.91 7.81 -10.02
C LEU A 81 7.70 6.29 -10.09
N ALA A 82 8.29 5.62 -11.07
CA ALA A 82 8.43 4.17 -11.05
C ALA A 82 9.63 3.79 -10.17
N SER A 83 9.53 4.08 -8.87
CA SER A 83 10.49 3.53 -7.91
C SER A 83 10.13 2.07 -7.64
N MET A 84 11.13 1.28 -7.24
CA MET A 84 10.94 -0.11 -6.80
C MET A 84 9.90 -0.28 -5.66
N TRP A 85 9.45 0.83 -5.06
CA TRP A 85 8.39 0.87 -4.06
C TRP A 85 6.98 0.80 -4.64
N VAL A 86 6.79 1.34 -5.83
CA VAL A 86 5.49 1.51 -6.47
C VAL A 86 5.32 0.49 -7.59
N ASP A 87 6.41 0.15 -8.28
CA ASP A 87 6.40 -0.83 -9.37
C ASP A 87 6.72 -2.24 -8.84
N ILE A 88 5.68 -2.90 -8.33
CA ILE A 88 5.74 -4.26 -7.79
C ILE A 88 6.16 -5.24 -8.88
N ASP A 89 5.60 -5.10 -10.08
CA ASP A 89 5.85 -6.00 -11.21
C ASP A 89 7.31 -5.94 -11.65
N LEU A 90 7.88 -4.73 -11.77
CA LEU A 90 9.29 -4.54 -12.09
C LEU A 90 10.20 -5.11 -10.99
N THR A 91 9.83 -4.94 -9.72
CA THR A 91 10.61 -5.45 -8.60
C THR A 91 10.63 -6.97 -8.56
N ILE A 92 9.47 -7.61 -8.80
CA ILE A 92 9.37 -9.08 -8.90
C ILE A 92 10.17 -9.58 -10.11
N ALA A 93 10.05 -8.94 -11.27
CA ALA A 93 10.80 -9.31 -12.46
C ALA A 93 12.32 -9.23 -12.27
N GLY A 94 12.80 -8.29 -11.46
CA GLY A 94 14.21 -8.12 -11.12
C GLY A 94 14.75 -9.11 -10.08
N ALA A 95 13.88 -9.75 -9.28
CA ALA A 95 14.29 -10.65 -8.19
C ALA A 95 14.76 -12.05 -8.65
N ASN A 96 14.88 -12.30 -9.96
CA ASN A 96 15.33 -13.58 -10.54
C ASN A 96 14.56 -14.79 -10.00
N THR A 97 13.22 -14.71 -9.96
CA THR A 97 12.40 -15.91 -9.79
C THR A 97 12.58 -16.77 -11.04
N SER A 98 13.27 -17.89 -10.89
CA SER A 98 13.42 -18.90 -11.93
C SER A 98 12.06 -19.17 -12.57
N SER A 99 11.92 -18.85 -13.86
CA SER A 99 10.75 -19.05 -14.75
C SER A 99 9.94 -17.77 -15.00
N ARG A 100 10.28 -17.09 -16.11
CA ARG A 100 9.52 -15.98 -16.73
C ARG A 100 8.08 -16.30 -17.15
N ASP A 101 7.64 -17.55 -16.96
CA ASP A 101 6.31 -18.07 -17.36
C ASP A 101 5.49 -18.62 -16.18
N GLN A 102 5.96 -18.48 -14.93
CA GLN A 102 5.20 -18.95 -13.78
C GLN A 102 4.33 -17.81 -13.23
N HIS A 103 3.01 -17.98 -13.30
CA HIS A 103 2.09 -17.20 -12.48
C HIS A 103 2.41 -17.50 -11.01
N VAL A 104 3.23 -16.66 -10.38
CA VAL A 104 3.40 -16.64 -8.93
C VAL A 104 2.06 -16.26 -8.30
N SER A 105 1.74 -16.86 -7.16
CA SER A 105 0.53 -16.48 -6.43
C SER A 105 0.67 -15.04 -5.91
N VAL A 106 -0.45 -14.41 -5.56
CA VAL A 106 -0.43 -13.04 -4.99
C VAL A 106 0.41 -13.00 -3.70
N GLU A 107 0.31 -14.04 -2.88
CA GLU A 107 1.07 -14.18 -1.63
C GLU A 107 2.57 -14.30 -1.87
N GLU A 108 2.96 -15.03 -2.91
CA GLU A 108 4.35 -15.18 -3.33
C GLU A 108 4.90 -13.88 -3.90
N ALA A 109 4.16 -13.23 -4.80
CA ALA A 109 4.48 -11.92 -5.35
C ALA A 109 4.72 -10.87 -4.26
N ILE A 110 3.82 -10.79 -3.28
CA ILE A 110 3.94 -9.87 -2.13
C ILE A 110 5.17 -10.23 -1.29
N SER A 111 5.42 -11.50 -1.06
CA SER A 111 6.56 -11.94 -0.25
C SER A 111 7.89 -11.58 -0.93
N ILE A 112 8.01 -11.77 -2.24
CA ILE A 112 9.17 -11.35 -3.02
C ILE A 112 9.37 -9.84 -2.92
N HIS A 113 8.30 -9.06 -3.17
CA HIS A 113 8.36 -7.61 -3.14
C HIS A 113 8.81 -7.06 -1.77
N ILE A 114 8.20 -7.54 -0.69
CA ILE A 114 8.58 -7.16 0.68
C ILE A 114 10.04 -7.52 0.95
N GLN A 115 10.50 -8.73 0.59
CA GLN A 115 11.89 -9.15 0.81
C GLN A 115 12.89 -8.30 0.02
N SER A 116 12.58 -7.94 -1.23
CA SER A 116 13.42 -7.07 -2.05
C SER A 116 13.58 -5.69 -1.42
N ILE A 117 12.48 -5.12 -0.94
CA ILE A 117 12.48 -3.86 -0.20
C ILE A 117 13.30 -3.98 1.09
N GLU A 118 13.08 -5.00 1.92
CA GLU A 118 13.79 -5.14 3.18
C GLU A 118 15.30 -5.30 2.97
N ALA A 119 15.69 -6.01 1.91
CA ALA A 119 17.09 -6.12 1.51
C ALA A 119 17.69 -4.77 1.13
N TRP A 120 16.92 -3.94 0.40
CA TRP A 120 17.31 -2.57 0.09
C TRP A 120 17.45 -1.72 1.35
N ILE A 121 16.49 -1.77 2.30
CA ILE A 121 16.55 -1.03 3.57
C ILE A 121 17.80 -1.44 4.36
N ARG A 122 18.06 -2.75 4.49
CA ARG A 122 19.24 -3.26 5.21
C ARG A 122 20.55 -2.77 4.58
N ASN A 123 20.62 -2.73 3.26
CA ASN A 123 21.80 -2.21 2.57
C ASN A 123 21.96 -0.70 2.81
N ALA A 124 20.88 0.08 2.69
CA ALA A 124 20.89 1.51 2.99
C ALA A 124 21.36 1.79 4.43
N ALA A 125 20.84 1.03 5.40
CA ALA A 125 21.22 1.16 6.81
C ALA A 125 22.68 0.72 7.10
N SER A 126 23.25 -0.16 6.28
CA SER A 126 24.65 -0.61 6.44
C SER A 126 25.66 0.41 5.91
N ASN A 127 25.20 1.41 5.15
CA ASN A 127 26.01 2.50 4.61
C ASN A 127 25.91 3.79 5.45
N LEU A 128 25.37 3.69 6.67
CA LEU A 128 25.32 4.74 7.69
C LEU A 128 26.37 4.52 8.77
#